data_AF-A0A646KRU4-F1
#
_entry.id   AF-A0A646KRU4-F1
#
_cell.length_a   1.000
_cell.length_b   1.000
_cell.length_c   1.000
_cell.angle_alpha   90.00
_cell.angle_beta   90.00
_cell.angle_gamma   90.00
#
_symmetry.space_group_name_H-M   'P 1'
#
loop_
_entity.id
_entity.type
_entity.pdbx_description
1 polymer ?
#
loop_
_entity_poly.entity_id
_entity_poly.type
_entity_poly.pdbx_seq_one_letter_code
_entity_poly.pdbx_strand_id
1 'polypeptide(L)'
;MSHAVHDKSIDEEPSIRSQRLAAQLSSMFPCAETMKVRLLGPRSLWPHLKLTAVDKAGRAVPITRAGALAAARWIIRTYPDAGWQSPRTFNLRTGHLSGESA
;
A
#
# COMPACT_ATOMS: atom_id res chain seq x y z
N MET A 1 7.12 -19.79 29.46
CA MET A 1 6.80 -18.35 29.47
C MET A 1 6.18 -18.04 28.12
N SER A 2 4.86 -18.21 28.04
CA SER A 2 4.07 -18.04 26.82
C SER A 2 3.12 -16.89 27.09
N HIS A 3 3.21 -15.78 26.37
CA HIS A 3 2.12 -14.80 26.33
C HIS A 3 2.13 -14.03 25.00
N ALA A 4 1.00 -14.17 24.30
CA ALA A 4 0.44 -13.29 23.29
C ALA A 4 1.23 -13.05 22.00
N VAL A 5 0.97 -13.93 21.02
CA VAL A 5 0.80 -13.53 19.62
C VAL A 5 -0.18 -12.36 19.61
N HIS A 6 0.33 -11.13 19.49
CA HIS A 6 -0.49 -9.98 19.18
C HIS A 6 -0.94 -10.15 17.73
N ASP A 7 -2.13 -10.73 17.57
CA ASP A 7 -2.95 -10.62 16.37
C ASP A 7 -3.24 -9.12 16.18
N LYS A 8 -2.26 -8.40 15.64
CA LYS A 8 -2.38 -6.98 15.35
C LYS A 8 -3.28 -6.91 14.13
N SER A 9 -4.53 -6.53 14.38
CA SER A 9 -5.58 -6.27 13.41
C SER A 9 -5.01 -5.78 12.09
N ILE A 10 -5.55 -6.35 11.02
CA ILE A 10 -5.11 -6.29 9.61
C ILE A 10 -5.09 -4.85 9.03
N ASP A 11 -5.39 -3.85 9.85
CA ASP A 11 -5.60 -2.43 9.57
C ASP A 11 -4.62 -1.58 10.40
N GLU A 12 -3.74 -0.85 9.71
CA GLU A 12 -2.76 0.03 10.36
C GLU A 12 -3.27 1.48 10.34
N GLU A 13 -3.54 2.01 11.54
CA GLU A 13 -4.10 3.35 11.75
C GLU A 13 -3.25 4.46 11.10
N PRO A 14 -3.89 5.51 10.54
CA PRO A 14 -3.19 6.53 9.77
C PRO A 14 -2.40 7.48 10.68
N SER A 15 -1.07 7.36 10.66
CA SER A 15 -0.16 8.33 11.28
C SER A 15 -0.05 9.65 10.48
N ILE A 16 0.47 10.72 11.08
CA ILE A 16 0.77 12.00 10.40
C ILE A 16 1.63 11.77 9.14
N ARG A 17 2.61 10.85 9.22
CA ARG A 17 3.45 10.47 8.08
C ARG A 17 2.64 9.86 6.94
N SER A 18 1.70 8.97 7.25
CA SER A 18 0.85 8.33 6.25
C SER A 18 -0.14 9.29 5.59
N GLN A 19 -0.69 10.24 6.35
CA GLN A 19 -1.58 11.27 5.83
C GLN A 19 -0.82 12.21 4.88
N ARG A 20 0.42 12.58 5.23
CA ARG A 20 1.29 13.35 4.34
C ARG A 20 1.61 12.59 3.05
N LEU A 21 1.91 11.30 3.15
CA LEU A 21 2.12 10.46 1.97
C LEU A 21 0.86 10.40 1.09
N ALA A 22 -0.32 10.25 1.70
CA ALA A 22 -1.61 10.23 1.02
C ALA A 22 -1.86 11.52 0.24
N ALA A 23 -1.58 12.68 0.85
CA ALA A 23 -1.68 13.99 0.19
C ALA A 23 -0.70 14.12 -1.00
N GLN A 24 0.55 13.69 -0.82
CA GLN A 24 1.57 13.72 -1.89
C GLN A 24 1.18 12.83 -3.07
N LEU A 25 0.73 11.60 -2.80
CA LEU A 25 0.30 10.66 -3.83
C LEU A 25 -0.99 11.12 -4.51
N SER A 26 -1.94 11.72 -3.78
CA SER A 26 -3.13 12.32 -4.37
C SER A 26 -2.80 13.47 -5.33
N SER A 27 -1.78 14.28 -5.00
CA SER A 27 -1.31 15.34 -5.89
C SER A 27 -0.64 14.79 -7.15
N MET A 28 0.10 13.68 -7.06
CA MET A 28 0.76 13.06 -8.21
C MET A 28 -0.19 12.25 -9.09
N PHE A 29 -1.23 11.67 -8.49
CA PHE A 29 -2.16 10.75 -9.14
C PHE A 29 -3.61 11.18 -8.85
N PRO A 30 -4.06 12.32 -9.40
CA PRO A 30 -5.34 12.93 -9.02
C PRO A 30 -6.57 12.09 -9.36
N CYS A 31 -6.45 11.15 -10.30
CA CYS A 31 -7.54 10.24 -10.67
C CYS A 31 -7.59 8.95 -9.82
N ALA A 32 -6.56 8.69 -9.00
CA ALA A 32 -6.52 7.51 -8.15
C ALA A 32 -7.17 7.78 -6.79
N GLU A 33 -7.93 6.80 -6.28
CA GLU A 33 -8.48 6.81 -4.92
C GLU A 33 -7.77 5.81 -4.01
N THR A 34 -7.43 4.63 -4.53
CA THR A 34 -6.68 3.63 -3.78
C THR A 34 -5.53 3.05 -4.60
N MET A 35 -4.51 2.58 -3.89
CA MET A 35 -3.34 1.94 -4.48
C MET A 35 -3.13 0.57 -3.84
N LYS A 36 -3.28 -0.48 -4.64
CA LYS A 36 -3.00 -1.85 -4.24
C LYS A 36 -1.55 -2.18 -4.52
N VAL A 37 -0.82 -2.57 -3.48
CA VAL A 37 0.60 -2.93 -3.54
C VAL A 37 0.74 -4.42 -3.29
N ARG A 38 1.52 -5.09 -4.16
CA ARG A 38 1.79 -6.53 -4.07
C ARG A 38 3.26 -6.81 -4.32
N LEU A 39 3.86 -7.64 -3.47
CA LEU A 39 5.13 -8.29 -3.75
C LEU A 39 4.86 -9.60 -4.49
N LEU A 40 5.44 -9.75 -5.68
CA LEU A 40 5.36 -10.97 -6.48
C LEU A 40 6.61 -11.82 -6.21
N GLY A 41 6.39 -12.95 -5.53
CA GLY A 41 7.33 -14.05 -5.41
C GLY A 41 8.18 -14.04 -4.14
N PRO A 42 8.16 -15.13 -3.34
CA PRO A 42 9.16 -15.37 -2.29
C PRO A 42 10.45 -16.04 -2.83
N ARG A 43 10.51 -16.35 -4.14
CA ARG A 43 11.56 -17.19 -4.75
C ARG A 43 12.62 -16.45 -5.57
N SER A 44 12.51 -15.13 -5.70
CA SER A 44 13.50 -14.32 -6.39
C SER A 44 14.27 -13.50 -5.36
N LEU A 45 15.59 -13.39 -5.53
CA LEU A 45 16.48 -12.57 -4.68
C LEU A 45 16.01 -11.11 -4.56
N TRP A 46 15.16 -10.66 -5.50
CA TRP A 46 14.49 -9.36 -5.48
C TRP A 46 12.99 -9.54 -5.71
N PRO A 47 12.13 -9.32 -4.71
CA PRO A 47 10.69 -9.43 -4.90
C PRO A 47 10.23 -8.41 -5.95
N HIS A 48 9.47 -8.87 -6.94
CA HIS A 48 8.96 -8.00 -7.99
C HIS A 48 7.79 -7.19 -7.44
N LEU A 49 7.99 -5.88 -7.29
CA LEU A 49 7.00 -4.96 -6.78
C LEU A 49 5.99 -4.59 -7.87
N LYS A 50 4.70 -4.81 -7.60
CA LYS A 50 3.61 -4.38 -8.47
C LYS A 50 2.68 -3.44 -7.69
N LEU A 51 2.26 -2.36 -8.36
CA LEU A 51 1.24 -1.45 -7.85
C LEU A 51 0.15 -1.28 -8.90
N THR A 52 -1.09 -1.31 -8.45
CA THR A 52 -2.28 -1.02 -9.25
C THR A 52 -3.04 0.11 -8.57
N ALA A 53 -3.23 1.22 -9.27
CA ALA A 53 -4.06 2.32 -8.81
C ALA A 53 -5.48 2.14 -9.37
N VAL A 54 -6.50 2.41 -8.54
CA VAL A 54 -7.89 2.42 -8.97
C VAL A 54 -8.57 3.72 -8.55
N ASP A 55 -9.55 4.15 -9.34
CA ASP A 55 -10.32 5.36 -9.11
C ASP A 55 -11.53 5.15 -8.17
N LYS A 56 -12.25 6.26 -7.96
CA LYS A 56 -13.69 6.38 -7.70
C LYS A 56 -14.52 5.07 -7.72
N ALA A 57 -14.55 4.57 -8.94
CA ALA A 57 -15.47 3.57 -9.43
C ALA A 57 -14.81 2.19 -9.52
N GLY A 58 -13.62 2.02 -8.94
CA GLY A 58 -12.84 0.79 -8.99
C GLY A 58 -12.16 0.53 -10.33
N ARG A 59 -12.08 1.51 -11.23
CA ARG A 59 -11.43 1.36 -12.54
C ARG A 59 -9.94 1.58 -12.41
N ALA A 60 -9.15 0.77 -13.10
CA ALA A 60 -7.70 0.90 -13.11
C ALA A 60 -7.28 2.25 -13.73
N VAL A 61 -6.46 2.99 -13.00
CA VAL A 61 -5.88 4.25 -13.46
C VAL A 61 -4.52 3.96 -14.08
N PRO A 62 -4.26 4.38 -15.33
CA PRO A 62 -2.96 4.20 -15.95
C PRO A 62 -1.91 5.03 -15.20
N ILE A 63 -0.85 4.35 -14.75
CA ILE A 63 0.30 4.98 -14.11
C ILE A 63 1.57 4.49 -14.79
N THR A 64 2.56 5.36 -14.90
CA THR A 64 3.86 4.96 -15.47
C THR A 64 4.53 3.95 -14.54
N ARG A 65 5.32 3.03 -15.10
CA ARG A 65 6.06 2.05 -14.31
C ARG A 65 6.96 2.70 -13.25
N ALA A 66 7.61 3.81 -13.60
CA ALA A 66 8.46 4.56 -12.67
C ALA A 66 7.64 5.13 -11.50
N GLY A 67 6.49 5.76 -11.78
CA GLY A 67 5.59 6.29 -10.76
C GLY A 67 5.03 5.18 -9.84
N ALA A 68 4.62 4.06 -10.43
CA ALA A 68 4.15 2.89 -9.70
C ALA A 68 5.21 2.36 -8.72
N LEU A 69 6.46 2.23 -9.15
CA LEU A 69 7.56 1.75 -8.31
C LEU A 69 7.92 2.76 -7.21
N ALA A 70 7.93 4.06 -7.52
CA ALA A 70 8.19 5.11 -6.54
C ALA A 70 7.12 5.13 -5.45
N ALA A 71 5.84 5.18 -5.84
CA ALA A 71 4.71 5.17 -4.91
C ALA A 71 4.71 3.92 -4.04
N ALA A 72 4.89 2.74 -4.63
CA ALA A 72 4.93 1.48 -3.89
C ALA A 72 6.05 1.45 -2.85
N ARG A 73 7.26 1.93 -3.19
CA ARG A 73 8.38 2.03 -2.26
C ARG A 73 8.10 3.00 -1.11
N TRP A 74 7.44 4.13 -1.38
CA TRP A 74 7.08 5.10 -0.34
C TRP A 74 6.02 4.56 0.62
N ILE A 75 5.03 3.80 0.10
CA ILE A 75 4.04 3.10 0.91
C ILE A 75 4.74 2.05 1.80
N ILE A 76 5.56 1.17 1.22
CA ILE A 76 6.29 0.13 1.99
C ILE A 76 7.14 0.74 3.10
N ARG A 77 7.86 1.84 2.82
CA ARG A 77 8.69 2.53 3.84
C ARG A 77 7.88 3.25 4.91
N THR A 78 6.62 3.55 4.66
CA THR A 78 5.73 4.20 5.63
C THR A 78 5.09 3.17 6.56
N TYR A 79 4.95 1.93 6.09
CA TYR A 79 4.40 0.80 6.84
C TYR A 79 5.37 -0.39 6.82
N PRO A 80 6.50 -0.30 7.54
CA PRO A 80 7.49 -1.38 7.56
C PRO A 80 6.93 -2.69 8.15
N ASP A 81 5.98 -2.58 9.09
CA ASP A 81 5.48 -3.71 9.88
C ASP A 81 4.21 -4.35 9.29
N ALA A 82 3.70 -3.86 8.16
CA ALA A 82 2.42 -4.29 7.58
C ALA A 82 2.41 -5.72 7.00
N GLY A 83 3.51 -6.49 7.06
CA GLY A 83 3.55 -7.86 6.55
C GLY A 83 3.20 -7.95 5.05
N TRP A 84 4.15 -7.61 4.19
CA TRP A 84 4.00 -7.49 2.72
C TRP A 84 3.87 -8.81 1.95
N GLN A 85 3.62 -9.92 2.65
CA GLN A 85 3.44 -11.24 2.06
C GLN A 85 2.09 -11.37 1.32
N SER A 86 1.11 -10.57 1.74
CA SER A 86 -0.19 -10.43 1.09
C SER A 86 -0.31 -9.06 0.45
N PRO A 87 -1.13 -8.91 -0.62
CA PRO A 87 -1.45 -7.60 -1.15
C PRO A 87 -2.07 -6.69 -0.09
N ARG A 88 -1.67 -5.42 -0.10
CA ARG A 88 -2.21 -4.39 0.79
C ARG A 88 -2.79 -3.25 -0.03
N THR A 89 -3.88 -2.67 0.46
CA THR A 89 -4.55 -1.54 -0.18
C THR A 89 -4.33 -0.29 0.64
N PHE A 90 -3.74 0.72 0.02
CA PHE A 90 -3.51 2.04 0.61
C PHE A 90 -4.57 3.02 0.11
N ASN A 91 -5.26 3.68 1.04
CA ASN A 91 -6.28 4.67 0.73
C ASN A 91 -5.66 6.07 0.63
N LEU A 92 -5.79 6.72 -0.54
CA LEU A 92 -5.19 8.03 -0.80
C LEU A 92 -5.93 9.18 -0.11
N ARG A 93 -7.17 8.98 0.33
CA ARG A 93 -7.94 9.98 1.07
C ARG A 93 -7.58 10.00 2.55
N THR A 94 -7.43 8.82 3.16
CA THR A 94 -7.24 8.69 4.62
C THR A 94 -5.80 8.42 5.02
N GLY A 95 -4.97 7.93 4.10
CA GLY A 95 -3.67 7.37 4.45
C GLY A 95 -3.81 6.12 5.31
N HIS A 96 -4.87 5.34 5.14
CA HIS A 96 -5.05 4.07 5.83
C HIS A 96 -4.49 2.92 4.99
N LEU A 97 -3.89 1.91 5.64
CA LEU A 97 -3.46 0.68 4.99
C LEU A 97 -4.29 -0.49 5.50
N SER A 98 -5.00 -1.14 4.59
CA SER A 98 -5.80 -2.34 4.87
C SER A 98 -5.21 -3.56 4.19
N GLY A 99 -5.40 -4.73 4.81
CA GLY A 99 -5.26 -6.01 4.12
C GLY A 99 -6.29 -6.16 3.01
N GLU A 100 -5.93 -6.89 1.96
CA GLU A 100 -6.95 -7.52 1.13
C GLU A 100 -7.51 -8.69 1.95
N SER A 101 -8.68 -8.48 2.57
CA SER A 101 -9.49 -9.59 3.06
C SER A 101 -9.80 -10.48 1.86
N ALA A 102 -9.30 -11.72 1.91
CA ALA A 102 -9.61 -12.76 0.93
C ALA A 102 -11.11 -13.08 0.94
#